data_AF-A0A2V8V1V4-F1
#
_entry.id   AF-A0A2V8V1V4-F1
#
_cell.length_a   1.000
_cell.length_b   1.000
_cell.length_c   1.000
_cell.angle_alpha   90.00
_cell.angle_beta   90.00
_cell.angle_gamma   90.00
#
_symmetry.space_group_name_H-M   'P 1'
#
loop_
_entity.id
_entity.type
_entity.pdbx_description
1 polymer ?
#
loop_
_entity_poly.entity_id
_entity_poly.type
_entity_poly.pdbx_seq_one_letter_code
_entity_poly.pdbx_strand_id
1 'polypeptide(L)'
;MRRTMRNATEVNVRLDAEDGHLTLEVHDNGGGVSEEQPSAGGPLGILGMRERARLLGGELAIAGALGAGTTVKVRIPETHPTLSKVRQVIRILIADDHPILRSGLKEILVRELKGATCGEAGNAQHVLSEVHREHWDLVILDVTMSGRSGLDVLRELRRLRPQTARVGFERAS
;
A
#
# COMPACT_ATOMS: atom_id res chain seq x y z
N MET A 1 40.55 13.24 -21.20
CA MET A 1 40.48 13.55 -19.76
C MET A 1 39.89 12.33 -19.05
N ARG A 2 40.60 11.75 -18.06
CA ARG A 2 40.32 10.43 -17.45
C ARG A 2 39.00 10.44 -16.66
N ARG A 3 38.14 9.45 -16.93
CA ARG A 3 36.97 9.04 -16.14
C ARG A 3 37.43 8.12 -15.00
N THR A 4 37.32 8.54 -13.74
CA THR A 4 37.42 7.69 -12.51
C THR A 4 36.90 8.56 -11.34
N MET A 5 36.04 8.17 -10.39
CA MET A 5 35.76 6.87 -9.77
C MET A 5 34.27 6.76 -9.35
N ARG A 6 33.68 5.56 -9.41
CA ARG A 6 32.38 5.21 -8.77
C ARG A 6 32.59 4.00 -7.86
N ASN A 7 32.97 4.23 -6.60
CA ASN A 7 33.02 3.21 -5.55
C ASN A 7 32.09 3.65 -4.40
N ALA A 8 30.77 3.59 -4.61
CA ALA A 8 29.86 3.60 -3.46
C ALA A 8 29.98 2.23 -2.79
N THR A 9 30.39 2.19 -1.53
CA THR A 9 30.49 0.95 -0.74
C THR A 9 29.34 0.80 0.23
N GLU A 10 28.58 1.87 0.45
CA GLU A 10 27.49 1.93 1.41
C GLU A 10 26.36 2.81 0.87
N VAL A 11 25.13 2.35 1.05
CA VAL A 11 23.91 3.10 0.75
C VAL A 11 23.00 3.03 1.98
N ASN A 12 22.65 4.20 2.51
CA ASN A 12 21.76 4.37 3.63
C ASN A 12 20.41 4.89 3.14
N VAL A 13 19.32 4.24 3.53
CA VAL A 13 17.95 4.63 3.17
C VAL A 13 17.17 4.94 4.44
N ARG A 14 16.56 6.12 4.50
CA ARG A 14 15.69 6.57 5.59
C ARG A 14 14.32 6.97 5.04
N LEU A 15 13.28 6.66 5.80
CA LEU A 15 11.90 6.99 5.46
C LEU A 15 11.23 7.56 6.71
N ASP A 16 10.81 8.82 6.63
CA ASP A 16 10.24 9.57 7.75
C ASP A 16 8.90 10.19 7.33
N ALA A 17 7.95 10.25 8.27
CA ALA A 17 6.61 10.80 8.07
C ALA A 17 6.38 11.94 9.09
N GLU A 18 6.52 13.18 8.63
CA GLU A 18 6.48 14.39 9.47
C GLU A 18 5.80 15.55 8.71
N ASP A 19 5.11 16.42 9.43
CA ASP A 19 4.40 17.59 8.89
C ASP A 19 3.48 17.27 7.70
N GLY A 20 2.82 16.11 7.73
CA GLY A 20 1.93 15.64 6.67
C GLY A 20 2.64 15.27 5.37
N HIS A 21 3.95 15.03 5.42
CA HIS A 21 4.77 14.63 4.27
C HIS A 21 5.55 13.34 4.56
N LEU A 22 5.57 12.45 3.58
CA LEU A 22 6.47 11.31 3.56
C LEU A 22 7.78 11.73 2.88
N THR A 23 8.88 11.51 3.58
CA THR A 23 10.24 11.87 3.14
C THR A 23 11.08 10.62 3.01
N LEU A 24 11.51 10.30 1.79
CA LEU A 24 12.49 9.24 1.52
C LEU A 24 13.84 9.89 1.26
N GLU A 25 14.85 9.51 2.03
CA GLU A 25 16.23 9.96 1.87
C GLU A 25 17.13 8.76 1.56
N VAL A 26 17.86 8.85 0.44
CA VAL A 26 18.83 7.85 0.02
C VAL A 26 20.19 8.52 -0.02
N HIS A 27 21.12 8.07 0.81
CA HIS A 27 22.49 8.56 0.87
C HIS A 27 23.47 7.46 0.45
N ASP A 28 24.31 7.73 -0.55
CA ASP A 28 25.46 6.90 -0.90
C ASP A 28 26.76 7.62 -0.58
N ASN A 29 27.83 6.87 -0.24
CA ASN A 29 29.15 7.42 0.05
C ASN A 29 30.09 7.47 -1.20
N GLY A 30 29.52 7.47 -2.40
CA GLY A 30 30.26 7.45 -3.66
C GLY A 30 30.94 8.78 -4.02
N GLY A 31 31.29 8.92 -5.30
CA GLY A 31 32.05 10.07 -5.80
C GLY A 31 31.32 11.43 -5.74
N GLY A 32 30.04 11.44 -5.37
CA GLY A 32 29.18 12.62 -5.41
C GLY A 32 28.67 12.95 -6.82
N VAL A 33 27.55 13.66 -6.89
CA VAL A 33 27.01 14.24 -8.13
C VAL A 33 27.26 15.75 -8.08
N SER A 34 28.05 16.28 -9.02
CA SER A 34 28.16 17.73 -9.21
C SER A 34 26.85 18.25 -9.81
N GLU A 35 26.28 19.31 -9.24
CA GLU A 35 25.22 20.11 -9.88
C GLU A 35 25.80 20.86 -11.10
N GLU A 36 26.25 20.15 -12.12
CA GLU A 36 26.43 20.78 -13.43
C GLU A 36 25.07 20.83 -14.11
N GLN A 37 24.67 22.08 -14.41
CA GLN A 37 23.40 22.53 -15.00
C GLN A 37 22.80 21.56 -16.03
N PRO A 38 21.46 21.55 -16.19
CA PRO A 38 20.80 20.78 -17.23
C PRO A 38 21.26 21.27 -18.61
N SER A 39 22.34 20.70 -19.12
CA SER A 39 22.60 20.67 -20.54
C SER A 39 21.52 19.82 -21.20
N ALA A 40 21.19 20.12 -22.44
CA ALA A 40 20.13 19.48 -23.24
C ALA A 40 20.31 17.95 -23.48
N GLY A 41 21.18 17.29 -22.71
CA GLY A 41 21.41 15.84 -22.67
C GLY A 41 21.85 15.32 -21.29
N GLY A 42 21.51 16.00 -20.19
CA GLY A 42 21.78 15.53 -18.83
C GLY A 42 21.14 14.17 -18.51
N PRO A 43 21.58 13.45 -17.46
CA PRO A 43 21.09 12.10 -17.18
C PRO A 43 19.58 12.14 -16.96
N LEU A 44 18.81 11.64 -17.94
CA LEU A 44 17.34 11.61 -17.97
C LEU A 44 16.71 11.13 -16.65
N GLY A 45 17.44 10.32 -15.87
CA GLY A 45 17.02 9.81 -14.58
C GLY A 45 16.65 10.89 -13.55
N ILE A 46 17.48 11.90 -13.32
CA ILE A 46 17.23 12.91 -12.28
C ILE A 46 16.08 13.85 -12.66
N LEU A 47 16.07 14.31 -13.91
CA LEU A 47 14.99 15.16 -14.42
C LEU A 47 13.65 14.43 -14.34
N GLY A 48 13.58 13.18 -14.80
CA GLY A 48 12.38 12.36 -14.69
C GLY A 48 11.96 12.09 -13.24
N MET A 49 12.92 11.94 -12.30
CA MET A 49 12.61 11.84 -10.88
C MET A 49 12.00 13.13 -10.32
N ARG A 50 12.53 14.31 -10.69
CA ARG A 50 11.96 15.62 -10.29
C ARG A 50 10.55 15.79 -10.83
N GLU A 51 10.32 15.47 -12.10
CA GLU A 51 8.99 15.56 -12.73
C GLU A 51 7.99 14.61 -12.07
N ARG A 52 8.38 13.36 -11.80
CA ARG A 52 7.52 12.40 -11.09
C ARG A 52 7.20 12.83 -9.66
N ALA A 53 8.17 13.39 -8.92
CA ALA A 53 7.91 13.94 -7.60
C ALA A 53 6.86 15.07 -7.65
N ARG A 54 6.98 15.97 -8.63
CA ARG A 54 6.00 17.05 -8.86
C ARG A 54 4.62 16.55 -9.26
N LEU A 55 4.53 15.51 -10.10
CA LEU A 55 3.25 14.88 -10.44
C LEU A 55 2.54 14.30 -9.21
N LEU A 56 3.30 13.92 -8.18
CA LEU A 56 2.76 13.49 -6.89
C LEU A 56 2.53 14.65 -5.91
N GLY A 57 2.62 15.90 -6.36
CA GLY A 57 2.49 17.10 -5.51
C GLY A 57 3.66 17.33 -4.57
N GLY A 58 4.80 16.68 -4.80
CA GLY A 58 6.00 16.79 -3.98
C GLY A 58 7.21 17.35 -4.71
N GLU A 59 8.37 17.16 -4.10
CA GLU A 59 9.65 17.71 -4.53
C GLU A 59 10.78 16.70 -4.38
N LEU A 60 11.86 16.93 -5.13
CA LEU A 60 13.10 16.19 -5.07
C LEU A 60 14.26 17.15 -4.87
N ALA A 61 15.01 16.97 -3.79
CA ALA A 61 16.30 17.62 -3.55
C ALA A 61 17.43 16.60 -3.74
N ILE A 62 18.55 17.06 -4.29
CA ILE A 62 19.78 16.27 -4.38
C ILE A 62 20.89 17.14 -3.83
N ALA A 63 21.65 16.60 -2.89
CA ALA A 63 22.81 17.24 -2.30
C ALA A 63 24.00 16.28 -2.40
N GLY A 64 25.19 16.80 -2.62
CA GLY A 64 26.40 15.99 -2.68
C GLY A 64 27.61 16.87 -2.94
N ALA A 65 28.76 16.44 -2.45
CA ALA A 65 30.04 17.06 -2.77
C ALA A 65 30.99 15.99 -3.30
N LEU A 66 31.93 16.39 -4.15
CA LEU A 66 32.89 15.45 -4.74
C LEU A 66 33.65 14.72 -3.62
N GLY A 67 33.51 13.39 -3.56
CA GLY A 67 34.12 12.55 -2.52
C GLY A 67 33.38 12.47 -1.18
N ALA A 68 32.26 13.17 -1.00
CA ALA A 68 31.41 13.10 0.21
C ALA A 68 30.14 12.26 0.02
N GLY A 69 29.94 11.68 -1.17
CA GLY A 69 28.73 10.94 -1.50
C GLY A 69 27.60 11.80 -2.07
N THR A 70 26.46 11.17 -2.29
CA THR A 70 25.25 11.81 -2.82
C THR A 70 24.06 11.48 -1.92
N THR A 71 23.30 12.49 -1.56
CA THR A 71 22.01 12.38 -0.88
C THR A 71 20.90 12.79 -1.84
N VAL A 72 19.94 11.89 -2.04
CA VAL A 72 18.73 12.10 -2.83
C VAL A 72 17.55 12.08 -1.87
N LYS A 73 16.83 13.20 -1.77
CA LYS A 73 15.70 13.36 -0.86
C LYS A 73 14.42 13.65 -1.65
N VAL A 74 13.45 12.75 -1.56
CA VAL A 74 12.10 12.92 -2.11
C VAL A 74 11.16 13.24 -0.96
N ARG A 75 10.38 14.31 -1.11
CA ARG A 75 9.32 14.68 -0.17
C ARG A 75 8.00 14.77 -0.91
N ILE A 76 6.98 14.07 -0.44
CA ILE A 76 5.64 14.04 -1.07
C ILE A 76 4.56 14.14 0.02
N PRO A 77 3.40 14.78 -0.26
CA PRO A 77 2.31 14.85 0.72
C PRO A 77 1.80 13.46 1.09
N GLU A 78 1.66 13.16 2.39
CA GLU A 78 1.09 11.89 2.87
C GLU A 78 -0.35 11.67 2.41
N THR A 79 -1.06 12.77 2.14
CA THR A 79 -2.42 12.78 1.61
C THR A 79 -2.50 12.38 0.14
N HIS A 80 -1.37 12.20 -0.55
CA HIS A 80 -1.38 11.82 -1.96
C HIS A 80 -2.01 10.40 -2.13
N PRO A 81 -3.04 10.22 -2.98
CA PRO A 81 -3.82 8.97 -3.06
C PRO A 81 -2.99 7.71 -3.33
N THR A 82 -1.90 7.84 -4.09
CA THR A 82 -0.97 6.72 -4.36
C THR A 82 -0.33 6.19 -3.08
N LEU A 83 0.02 7.05 -2.12
CA LEU A 83 0.62 6.62 -0.85
C LEU A 83 -0.39 5.95 0.05
N SER A 84 -1.64 6.43 0.04
CA SER A 84 -2.75 5.74 0.68
C SER A 84 -2.85 4.33 0.13
N LYS A 85 -2.79 4.15 -1.21
CA LYS A 85 -2.81 2.85 -1.91
C LYS A 85 -1.68 1.90 -1.51
N VAL A 86 -0.48 2.43 -1.33
CA VAL A 86 0.71 1.67 -0.87
C VAL A 86 0.60 1.29 0.63
N ARG A 87 -0.09 2.12 1.43
CA ARG A 87 -0.35 1.89 2.86
C ARG A 87 -1.67 1.20 3.15
N GLN A 88 -2.44 0.77 2.14
CA GLN A 88 -3.80 0.30 2.40
C GLN A 88 -3.82 -1.01 3.18
N VAL A 89 -4.16 -0.84 4.44
CA VAL A 89 -4.76 -1.84 5.31
C VAL A 89 -6.00 -2.38 4.60
N ILE A 90 -5.92 -3.59 4.07
CA ILE A 90 -7.08 -4.24 3.44
C ILE A 90 -8.05 -4.64 4.55
N ARG A 91 -9.29 -4.15 4.46
CA ARG A 91 -10.36 -4.50 5.38
C ARG A 91 -11.16 -5.70 4.84
N ILE A 92 -11.06 -6.83 5.53
CA ILE A 92 -11.69 -8.09 5.13
C ILE A 92 -12.79 -8.46 6.12
N LEU A 93 -14.01 -8.71 5.64
CA LEU A 93 -15.07 -9.31 6.45
C LEU A 93 -15.14 -10.81 6.14
N ILE A 94 -15.03 -11.64 7.16
CA ILE A 94 -15.11 -13.10 7.05
C ILE A 94 -16.47 -13.54 7.59
N ALA A 95 -17.28 -14.13 6.73
CA ALA A 95 -18.63 -14.55 7.02
C ALA A 95 -18.76 -16.07 6.86
N ASP A 96 -18.92 -16.77 7.98
CA ASP A 96 -18.95 -18.22 8.06
C ASP A 96 -19.66 -18.62 9.37
N ASP A 97 -20.53 -19.64 9.38
CA ASP A 97 -21.27 -20.05 10.58
C ASP A 97 -20.48 -20.96 11.55
N HIS A 98 -19.29 -21.42 11.16
CA HIS A 98 -18.39 -22.24 11.96
C HIS A 98 -17.26 -21.40 12.59
N PRO A 99 -17.27 -21.20 13.93
CA PRO A 99 -16.28 -20.35 14.60
C PRO A 99 -14.82 -20.74 14.36
N ILE A 100 -14.53 -22.03 14.25
CA ILE A 100 -13.16 -22.53 14.10
C ILE A 100 -12.56 -22.10 12.75
N LEU A 101 -13.31 -22.27 11.66
CA LEU A 101 -12.87 -21.88 10.32
C LEU A 101 -12.71 -20.35 10.22
N ARG A 102 -13.68 -19.62 10.78
CA ARG A 102 -13.67 -18.16 10.80
C ARG A 102 -12.45 -17.58 11.51
N SER A 103 -12.15 -18.06 12.72
CA SER A 103 -10.96 -17.64 13.48
C SER A 103 -9.65 -18.06 12.78
N GLY A 104 -9.57 -19.29 12.26
CA GLY A 104 -8.38 -19.77 11.56
C GLY A 104 -8.08 -18.99 10.29
N LEU A 105 -9.10 -18.68 9.49
CA LEU A 105 -8.94 -17.87 8.28
C LEU A 105 -8.50 -16.44 8.62
N LYS A 106 -9.04 -15.85 9.69
CA LYS A 106 -8.60 -14.53 10.18
C LYS A 106 -7.12 -14.52 10.55
N GLU A 107 -6.65 -15.50 11.31
CA GLU A 107 -5.25 -15.60 11.70
C GLU A 107 -4.32 -15.71 10.49
N ILE A 108 -4.70 -16.54 9.50
CA ILE A 108 -3.94 -16.69 8.25
C ILE A 108 -3.91 -15.36 7.50
N LEU A 109 -5.05 -14.71 7.30
CA LEU A 109 -5.13 -13.47 6.52
C LEU A 109 -4.33 -12.33 7.17
N VAL A 110 -4.43 -12.16 8.49
CA VAL A 110 -3.65 -11.14 9.21
C VAL A 110 -2.14 -11.42 9.14
N ARG A 111 -1.74 -12.70 9.17
CA ARG A 111 -0.34 -13.10 9.09
C ARG A 111 0.25 -12.90 7.69
N GLU A 112 -0.46 -13.34 6.66
CA GLU A 112 0.04 -13.34 5.28
C GLU A 112 -0.13 -11.97 4.59
N LEU A 113 -1.16 -11.20 4.95
CA LEU A 113 -1.43 -9.88 4.39
C LEU A 113 -1.04 -8.79 5.39
N LYS A 114 0.20 -8.29 5.29
CA LYS A 114 0.71 -7.21 6.15
C LYS A 114 -0.21 -6.00 6.11
N GLY A 115 -0.75 -5.63 7.27
CA GLY A 115 -1.67 -4.52 7.42
C GLY A 115 -3.14 -4.88 7.21
N ALA A 116 -3.52 -6.14 6.93
CA ALA A 116 -4.94 -6.49 6.84
C ALA A 116 -5.64 -6.36 8.19
N THR A 117 -6.87 -5.83 8.16
CA THR A 117 -7.78 -5.80 9.32
C THR A 117 -8.99 -6.67 9.03
N CYS A 118 -9.30 -7.60 9.92
CA CYS A 118 -10.36 -8.58 9.71
C CYS A 118 -11.53 -8.40 10.69
N GLY A 119 -12.74 -8.32 10.16
CA GLY A 119 -14.00 -8.49 10.89
C GLY A 119 -14.57 -9.89 10.71
N GLU A 120 -15.49 -10.28 11.57
CA GLU A 120 -16.06 -11.63 11.60
C GLU A 120 -17.58 -11.57 11.70
N ALA A 121 -18.27 -12.39 10.91
CA ALA A 121 -19.72 -12.55 10.97
C ALA A 121 -20.10 -14.03 10.99
N GLY A 122 -20.95 -14.42 11.95
CA GLY A 122 -21.39 -15.80 12.13
C GLY A 122 -22.69 -16.18 11.43
N ASN A 123 -23.42 -15.19 10.88
CA ASN A 123 -24.70 -15.40 10.22
C ASN A 123 -25.02 -14.22 9.27
N ALA A 124 -26.02 -14.41 8.41
CA ALA A 124 -26.44 -13.42 7.42
C ALA A 124 -26.79 -12.04 8.03
N GLN A 125 -27.49 -12.03 9.17
CA GLN A 125 -27.88 -10.78 9.83
C GLN A 125 -26.66 -9.99 10.33
N HIS A 126 -25.67 -10.70 10.87
CA HIS A 126 -24.41 -10.10 11.33
C HIS A 126 -23.64 -9.52 10.14
N VAL A 127 -23.57 -10.21 8.99
CA VAL A 127 -22.94 -9.68 7.77
C VAL A 127 -23.57 -8.35 7.36
N LEU A 128 -24.90 -8.28 7.28
CA LEU A 128 -25.61 -7.06 6.89
C LEU A 128 -25.37 -5.92 7.88
N SER A 129 -25.33 -6.22 9.18
CA SER A 129 -25.00 -5.26 10.23
C SER A 129 -23.59 -4.69 10.05
N GLU A 130 -22.59 -5.54 9.83
CA GLU A 130 -21.19 -5.14 9.64
C GLU A 130 -21.00 -4.29 8.37
N VAL A 131 -21.66 -4.67 7.28
CA VAL A 131 -21.60 -3.95 5.99
C VAL A 131 -22.30 -2.59 6.05
N HIS A 132 -23.33 -2.48 6.89
CA HIS A 132 -24.00 -1.21 7.16
C HIS A 132 -23.14 -0.30 8.03
N ARG A 133 -22.52 -0.86 9.08
CA ARG A 133 -21.72 -0.12 10.06
C ARG A 133 -20.43 0.43 9.46
N GLU A 134 -19.73 -0.37 8.65
CA GLU A 134 -18.36 -0.05 8.22
C GLU A 134 -18.10 -0.37 6.74
N HIS A 135 -16.96 0.13 6.23
CA HIS A 135 -16.50 -0.17 4.88
C HIS A 135 -15.61 -1.42 4.88
N TRP A 136 -15.87 -2.32 3.94
CA TRP A 136 -15.09 -3.53 3.71
C TRP A 136 -14.62 -3.57 2.25
N ASP A 137 -13.34 -3.83 2.04
CA ASP A 137 -12.73 -3.93 0.71
C ASP A 137 -13.03 -5.30 0.10
N LEU A 138 -13.02 -6.34 0.94
CA LEU A 138 -13.32 -7.72 0.58
C LEU A 138 -14.28 -8.34 1.59
N VAL A 139 -15.31 -9.03 1.09
CA VAL A 139 -16.13 -9.94 1.88
C VAL A 139 -15.86 -11.38 1.41
N ILE A 140 -15.41 -12.21 2.34
CA ILE A 140 -15.29 -13.66 2.18
C ILE A 140 -16.54 -14.28 2.82
N LEU A 141 -17.34 -15.00 2.03
CA LEU A 141 -18.63 -15.52 2.45
C LEU A 141 -18.72 -17.03 2.20
N ASP A 142 -19.06 -17.81 3.23
CA ASP A 142 -19.53 -19.18 3.05
C ASP A 142 -20.95 -19.16 2.45
N VAL A 143 -21.10 -19.75 1.26
CA VAL A 143 -22.38 -19.77 0.54
C VAL A 143 -23.38 -20.75 1.16
N THR A 144 -22.90 -21.69 1.99
CA THR A 144 -23.71 -22.76 2.62
C THR A 144 -24.18 -22.48 4.04
N MET A 145 -24.04 -21.23 4.52
CA MET A 145 -24.50 -20.84 5.85
C MET A 145 -26.01 -21.06 6.07
N SER A 146 -26.35 -21.62 7.23
CA SER A 146 -27.74 -21.89 7.63
C SER A 146 -28.55 -20.60 7.90
N GLY A 147 -29.78 -20.50 7.36
CA GLY A 147 -30.76 -19.45 7.72
C GLY A 147 -31.32 -18.62 6.54
N ARG A 148 -30.55 -17.67 6.01
CA ARG A 148 -30.82 -16.96 4.74
C ARG A 148 -29.78 -17.43 3.74
N SER A 149 -30.14 -17.67 2.48
CA SER A 149 -29.17 -18.16 1.50
C SER A 149 -28.00 -17.18 1.40
N GLY A 150 -26.75 -17.65 1.39
CA GLY A 150 -25.59 -16.79 1.17
C GLY A 150 -25.72 -15.93 -0.11
N LEU A 151 -26.53 -16.40 -1.06
CA LEU A 151 -26.94 -15.65 -2.25
C LEU A 151 -27.76 -14.39 -1.94
N ASP A 152 -28.66 -14.42 -0.96
CA ASP A 152 -29.44 -13.23 -0.56
C ASP A 152 -28.51 -12.15 0.02
N VAL A 153 -27.55 -12.57 0.84
CA VAL A 153 -26.50 -11.69 1.39
C VAL A 153 -25.68 -11.08 0.26
N LEU A 154 -25.26 -11.87 -0.74
CA LEU A 154 -24.53 -11.37 -1.92
C LEU A 154 -25.36 -10.38 -2.75
N ARG A 155 -26.65 -10.63 -2.95
CA ARG A 155 -27.55 -9.71 -3.68
C ARG A 155 -27.68 -8.38 -2.93
N GLU A 156 -27.87 -8.43 -1.63
CA GLU A 156 -28.00 -7.23 -0.80
C GLU A 156 -26.69 -6.44 -0.72
N LEU A 157 -25.55 -7.13 -0.56
CA LEU A 157 -24.21 -6.54 -0.66
C LEU A 157 -23.99 -5.84 -2.00
N ARG A 158 -24.39 -6.45 -3.12
CA ARG A 158 -24.27 -5.85 -4.45
C ARG A 158 -25.10 -4.58 -4.57
N ARG A 159 -26.28 -4.53 -3.95
CA ARG A 159 -27.16 -3.35 -3.92
C ARG A 159 -26.62 -2.23 -3.03
N LEU A 160 -26.13 -2.57 -1.82
CA LEU A 160 -25.71 -1.60 -0.81
C LEU A 160 -24.28 -1.08 -1.05
N ARG A 161 -23.37 -1.96 -1.52
CA ARG A 161 -21.94 -1.69 -1.69
C ARG A 161 -21.45 -2.31 -3.01
N PRO A 162 -21.74 -1.67 -4.17
CA PRO A 162 -21.35 -2.21 -5.47
C PRO A 162 -19.82 -2.34 -5.63
N GLN A 163 -19.04 -1.50 -4.93
CA GLN A 163 -17.58 -1.44 -5.03
C GLN A 163 -16.83 -2.48 -4.18
N THR A 164 -17.48 -3.08 -3.18
CA THR A 164 -16.86 -4.12 -2.34
C THR A 164 -16.62 -5.40 -3.16
N ALA A 165 -15.38 -5.90 -3.13
CA ALA A 165 -15.05 -7.20 -3.73
C ALA A 165 -15.66 -8.34 -2.90
N ARG A 166 -16.03 -9.43 -3.55
CA ARG A 166 -16.78 -10.53 -2.91
C ARG A 166 -16.24 -11.85 -3.41
N VAL A 167 -15.98 -12.78 -2.50
CA VAL A 167 -15.63 -14.16 -2.82
C VAL A 167 -16.53 -15.09 -2.02
N GLY A 168 -17.28 -15.92 -2.73
CA GLY A 168 -18.07 -17.00 -2.14
C GLY A 168 -17.26 -18.28 -2.12
N PHE A 169 -17.25 -18.98 -0.99
CA PHE A 169 -16.67 -20.32 -0.86
C PHE A 169 -17.75 -21.30 -0.46
N GLU A 170 -17.69 -22.50 -1.02
CA GLU A 170 -18.52 -23.64 -0.64
C GLU A 170 -17.63 -24.64 0.10
N ARG A 171 -18.12 -25.17 1.22
CA ARG A 171 -17.39 -26.22 1.93
C ARG A 171 -17.40 -27.49 1.07
N ALA A 172 -16.22 -28.05 0.84
CA ALA A 172 -16.14 -29.40 0.29
C ALA A 172 -16.73 -30.37 1.32
N SER A 173 -17.83 -31.01 0.95
CA SER A 173 -18.50 -32.08 1.68
C SER A 173 -17.65 -33.33 1.81
#